data_AF-A0A959GMW2-F1
#
_entry.id   AF-A0A959GMW2-F1
#
_cell.length_a   1.000
_cell.length_b   1.000
_cell.length_c   1.000
_cell.angle_alpha   90.00
_cell.angle_beta   90.00
_cell.angle_gamma   90.00
#
_symmetry.space_group_name_H-M   'P 1'
#
loop_
_entity.id
_entity.type
_entity.pdbx_description
1 polymer ?
#
loop_
_entity_poly.entity_id
_entity_poly.type
_entity_poly.pdbx_seq_one_letter_code
_entity_poly.pdbx_strand_id
1 'polypeptide(L)'
;TFAWSTNENGTTITVCPLVTTDYFVTVTDANGCTDVDVITVTVAPSPAVDAGPDVTLCEGLSTTLLVSASGGTPPYTYAWDNGLGAGDSHTVTPAHTTTYTVTVTDANGCTATDMVTVTVDPIPTVDAGLDNDICAGETVQLNGSIGGGATSATWGTSGDGSFNNPNLLNAIYTPGPNDI
;
A
#
# COMPACT_ATOMS: atom_id res chain seq x y z
N THR A 1 48.00 15.42 10.20
CA THR A 1 46.90 14.55 10.65
C THR A 1 45.66 14.99 9.93
N PHE A 2 45.08 14.13 9.08
CA PHE A 2 43.83 14.45 8.40
C PHE A 2 42.69 14.21 9.38
N ALA A 3 41.99 15.29 9.76
CA ALA A 3 40.77 15.23 10.53
C ALA A 3 39.63 15.51 9.54
N TRP A 4 38.78 14.51 9.30
CA TRP A 4 37.57 14.69 8.52
C TRP A 4 36.65 15.68 9.25
N SER A 5 35.92 16.52 8.50
CA SER A 5 34.93 17.47 9.04
C SER A 5 33.73 16.80 9.74
N THR A 6 33.67 15.46 9.74
CA THR A 6 32.65 14.63 10.38
C THR A 6 33.09 14.00 11.72
N ASN A 7 34.31 14.25 12.20
CA ASN A 7 34.86 13.66 13.44
C ASN A 7 34.94 12.10 13.46
N GLU A 8 34.90 11.41 12.32
CA GLU A 8 34.98 9.95 12.27
C GLU A 8 36.38 9.44 11.87
N ASN A 9 36.87 8.41 12.59
CA ASN A 9 38.17 7.75 12.38
C ASN A 9 37.96 6.35 11.78
N GLY A 10 37.59 6.27 10.49
CA GLY A 10 37.50 5.04 9.72
C GLY A 10 38.12 5.20 8.32
N THR A 11 38.66 4.13 7.72
CA THR A 11 39.26 4.14 6.37
C THR A 11 38.24 4.23 5.22
N THR A 12 36.95 4.20 5.55
CA THR A 12 35.81 4.37 4.63
C THR A 12 34.66 5.00 5.42
N ILE A 13 34.11 6.10 4.92
CA ILE A 13 32.91 6.74 5.46
C ILE A 13 31.84 6.67 4.37
N THR A 14 30.70 6.04 4.67
CA THR A 14 29.53 6.03 3.79
C THR A 14 28.67 7.23 4.15
N VAL A 15 28.88 8.34 3.45
CA VAL A 15 28.02 9.53 3.55
C VAL A 15 27.07 9.56 2.36
N CYS A 16 25.81 9.95 2.60
CA CYS A 16 24.87 10.41 1.58
C CYS A 16 24.68 11.92 1.77
N PRO A 17 25.65 12.77 1.39
CA PRO A 17 25.44 14.21 1.48
C PRO A 17 24.28 14.64 0.56
N LEU A 18 23.71 15.82 0.77
CA LEU A 18 22.58 16.30 -0.04
C LEU A 18 23.03 17.21 -1.20
N VAL A 19 24.31 17.59 -1.23
CA VAL A 19 24.81 18.63 -2.13
C VAL A 19 26.22 18.31 -2.63
N THR A 20 26.39 18.24 -3.95
CA THR A 20 27.71 18.26 -4.61
C THR A 20 28.44 19.53 -4.20
N THR A 21 29.64 19.37 -3.63
CA THR A 21 30.41 20.48 -3.09
C THR A 21 31.79 20.50 -3.72
N ASP A 22 32.18 21.64 -4.27
CA ASP A 22 33.55 21.89 -4.73
C ASP A 22 34.41 22.37 -3.55
N TYR A 23 35.55 21.72 -3.34
CA TYR A 23 36.57 22.16 -2.41
C TYR A 23 37.71 22.76 -3.21
N PHE A 24 38.23 23.91 -2.79
CA PHE A 24 39.34 24.56 -3.46
C PHE A 24 40.47 24.86 -2.49
N VAL A 25 41.71 24.79 -2.98
CA VAL A 25 42.91 25.21 -2.26
C VAL A 25 43.54 26.36 -3.02
N THR A 26 43.90 27.42 -2.29
CA THR A 26 44.63 28.57 -2.85
C THR A 26 46.00 28.63 -2.22
N VAL A 27 47.04 28.68 -3.04
CA VAL A 27 48.40 28.96 -2.60
C VAL A 27 48.72 30.43 -2.90
N THR A 28 49.45 31.09 -2.01
CA THR A 28 49.95 32.45 -2.20
C THR A 28 51.42 32.48 -1.80
N ASP A 29 52.28 33.00 -2.68
CA ASP A 29 53.70 33.15 -2.37
C ASP A 29 53.97 34.44 -1.56
N ALA A 30 55.21 34.60 -1.08
CA ALA A 30 55.62 35.77 -0.31
C ALA A 30 55.58 37.10 -1.10
N ASN A 31 55.49 37.02 -2.43
CA ASN A 31 55.43 38.18 -3.33
C ASN A 31 53.98 38.49 -3.76
N GLY A 32 52.99 37.71 -3.31
CA GLY A 32 51.57 37.91 -3.59
C GLY A 32 51.03 37.20 -4.83
N CYS A 33 51.80 36.33 -5.48
CA CYS A 33 51.28 35.51 -6.59
C CYS A 33 50.40 34.38 -6.06
N THR A 34 49.26 34.11 -6.71
CA THR A 34 48.31 33.08 -6.28
C THR A 34 48.04 32.02 -7.34
N ASP A 35 47.80 30.78 -6.91
CA ASP A 35 47.30 29.68 -7.74
C ASP A 35 46.17 28.95 -7.01
N VAL A 36 45.23 28.36 -7.76
CA VAL A 36 44.03 27.70 -7.22
C VAL A 36 43.84 26.34 -7.86
N ASP A 37 43.66 25.31 -7.04
CA ASP A 37 43.26 23.96 -7.45
C ASP A 37 41.90 23.61 -6.87
N VAL A 38 41.09 22.86 -7.62
CA VAL A 38 39.69 22.53 -7.29
C VAL A 38 39.47 21.03 -7.37
N ILE A 39 38.85 20.46 -6.33
CA ILE A 39 38.35 19.09 -6.31
C ILE A 39 36.83 19.10 -6.11
N THR A 40 36.11 18.49 -7.06
CA THR A 40 34.65 18.31 -6.98
C THR A 40 34.32 17.01 -6.26
N VAL A 41 33.54 17.10 -5.19
CA VAL A 41 32.94 15.94 -4.54
C VAL A 41 31.50 15.82 -5.01
N THR A 42 31.28 14.98 -6.02
CA THR A 42 29.94 14.69 -6.55
C THR A 42 29.17 13.80 -5.60
N VAL A 43 27.95 14.20 -5.28
CA VAL A 43 27.10 13.45 -4.38
C VAL A 43 25.91 12.88 -5.14
N ALA A 44 25.74 11.56 -5.05
CA ALA A 44 24.58 10.90 -5.63
C ALA A 44 23.33 11.26 -4.81
N PRO A 45 22.22 11.67 -5.45
CA PRO A 45 20.96 11.87 -4.73
C PRO A 45 20.49 10.53 -4.15
N SER A 46 19.77 10.52 -3.02
CA SER A 46 19.11 9.30 -2.56
C SER A 46 18.19 8.73 -3.64
N PRO A 47 18.00 7.40 -3.70
CA PRO A 47 17.03 6.82 -4.61
C PRO A 47 15.62 7.34 -4.29
N ALA A 48 14.84 7.64 -5.33
CA ALA A 48 13.41 7.81 -5.23
C ALA A 48 12.74 6.43 -5.34
N VAL A 49 11.80 6.15 -4.45
CA VAL A 49 11.16 4.84 -4.30
C VAL A 49 9.65 5.02 -4.46
N ASP A 50 9.03 4.11 -5.19
CA ASP A 50 7.58 4.01 -5.37
C ASP A 50 7.17 2.54 -5.14
N ALA A 51 6.46 2.26 -4.05
CA ALA A 51 5.96 0.95 -3.65
C ALA A 51 4.70 0.53 -4.43
N GLY A 52 4.17 1.40 -5.29
CA GLY A 52 2.92 1.24 -6.01
C GLY A 52 1.71 1.83 -5.28
N PRO A 53 0.53 1.87 -5.94
CA PRO A 53 -0.69 2.39 -5.35
C PRO A 53 -1.26 1.46 -4.28
N ASP A 54 -1.99 2.03 -3.33
CA ASP A 54 -2.82 1.27 -2.38
C ASP A 54 -3.84 0.39 -3.11
N VAL A 55 -4.11 -0.78 -2.54
CA VAL A 55 -4.99 -1.80 -3.14
C VAL A 55 -6.11 -2.15 -2.17
N THR A 56 -7.32 -2.35 -2.67
CA THR A 56 -8.45 -2.91 -1.90
C THR A 56 -8.87 -4.24 -2.51
N LEU A 57 -9.04 -5.28 -1.68
CA LEU A 57 -9.43 -6.62 -2.10
C LEU A 57 -10.39 -7.26 -1.08
N CYS A 58 -11.19 -8.23 -1.52
CA CYS A 58 -11.99 -9.04 -0.61
C CYS A 58 -11.11 -10.04 0.16
N GLU A 59 -11.48 -10.35 1.39
CA GLU A 59 -10.82 -11.36 2.22
C GLU A 59 -10.58 -12.67 1.46
N GLY A 60 -9.34 -13.16 1.54
CA GLY A 60 -8.89 -14.37 0.85
C GLY A 60 -8.34 -14.14 -0.55
N LEU A 61 -8.43 -12.94 -1.12
CA LEU A 61 -7.79 -12.59 -2.38
C LEU A 61 -6.33 -12.15 -2.19
N SER A 62 -5.54 -12.33 -3.23
CA SER A 62 -4.12 -11.95 -3.27
C SER A 62 -3.87 -10.77 -4.21
N THR A 63 -2.86 -9.97 -3.90
CA THR A 63 -2.34 -8.94 -4.80
C THR A 63 -0.81 -9.03 -4.89
N THR A 64 -0.25 -8.42 -5.94
CA THR A 64 1.20 -8.31 -6.12
C THR A 64 1.67 -6.92 -5.72
N LEU A 65 2.62 -6.86 -4.79
CA LEU A 65 3.41 -5.68 -4.50
C LEU A 65 4.55 -5.60 -5.51
N LEU A 66 4.76 -4.42 -6.09
CA LEU A 66 5.81 -4.19 -7.08
C LEU A 66 6.43 -2.82 -6.81
N VAL A 67 7.68 -2.81 -6.39
CA VAL A 67 8.42 -1.57 -6.14
C VAL A 67 9.19 -1.14 -7.40
N SER A 68 9.27 0.16 -7.61
CA SER A 68 10.19 0.77 -8.57
C SER A 68 11.13 1.76 -7.86
N ALA A 69 12.35 1.86 -8.37
CA ALA A 69 13.36 2.78 -7.87
C ALA A 69 14.00 3.57 -9.01
N SER A 70 14.26 4.85 -8.78
CA SER A 70 14.90 5.76 -9.73
C SER A 70 15.83 6.74 -8.99
N GLY A 71 16.67 7.49 -9.72
CA GLY A 71 17.70 8.31 -9.07
C GLY A 71 18.77 7.47 -8.37
N GLY A 72 19.61 8.07 -7.52
CA GLY A 72 20.70 7.34 -6.88
C GLY A 72 21.66 6.63 -7.82
N THR A 73 22.37 5.64 -7.28
CA THR A 73 23.38 4.86 -8.01
C THR A 73 22.98 3.39 -8.09
N PRO A 74 22.53 2.88 -9.25
CA PRO A 74 22.23 1.45 -9.40
C PRO A 74 23.51 0.59 -9.29
N PRO A 75 23.39 -0.72 -8.99
CA PRO A 75 22.15 -1.48 -8.77
C PRO A 75 21.46 -1.17 -7.44
N TYR A 76 20.16 -1.45 -7.36
CA TYR A 76 19.37 -1.34 -6.14
C TYR A 76 19.15 -2.70 -5.49
N THR A 77 19.01 -2.70 -4.17
CA THR A 77 18.53 -3.82 -3.38
C THR A 77 17.25 -3.41 -2.65
N TYR A 78 16.34 -4.37 -2.48
CA TYR A 78 15.00 -4.15 -1.94
C TYR A 78 14.81 -5.04 -0.73
N ALA A 79 14.29 -4.48 0.36
CA ALA A 79 13.94 -5.21 1.57
C ALA A 79 12.56 -4.79 2.05
N TRP A 80 11.63 -5.74 2.03
CA TRP A 80 10.27 -5.57 2.50
C TRP A 80 10.13 -6.02 3.95
N ASP A 81 9.26 -5.32 4.69
CA ASP A 81 8.84 -5.70 6.02
C ASP A 81 7.88 -6.91 6.02
N ASN A 82 7.21 -7.16 7.16
CA ASN A 82 6.21 -8.23 7.30
C ASN A 82 6.72 -9.64 6.94
N GLY A 83 8.04 -9.86 7.02
CA GLY A 83 8.67 -11.15 6.71
C GLY A 83 8.81 -11.47 5.23
N LEU A 84 8.52 -10.52 4.32
CA LEU A 84 8.64 -10.72 2.88
C LEU A 84 10.10 -10.79 2.42
N GLY A 85 10.99 -10.02 3.05
CA GLY A 85 12.43 -10.11 2.81
C GLY A 85 12.86 -9.41 1.51
N ALA A 86 13.83 -10.00 0.81
CA ALA A 86 14.43 -9.36 -0.36
C ALA A 86 13.67 -9.67 -1.65
N GLY A 87 13.50 -8.65 -2.50
CA GLY A 87 12.83 -8.77 -3.79
C GLY A 87 12.18 -7.47 -4.25
N ASP A 88 12.13 -7.24 -5.56
CA ASP A 88 11.41 -6.12 -6.17
C ASP A 88 9.90 -6.40 -6.31
N SER A 89 9.48 -7.66 -6.13
CA SER A 89 8.07 -8.04 -6.15
C SER A 89 7.74 -9.18 -5.19
N HIS A 90 6.57 -9.11 -4.58
CA HIS A 90 6.01 -10.15 -3.73
C HIS A 90 4.49 -10.27 -3.94
N THR A 91 3.97 -11.49 -3.92
CA THR A 91 2.51 -11.73 -3.85
C THR A 91 2.09 -11.91 -2.40
N VAL A 92 1.07 -11.18 -1.96
CA VAL A 92 0.57 -11.17 -0.59
C VAL A 92 -0.92 -11.50 -0.55
N THR A 93 -1.33 -12.20 0.50
CA THR A 93 -2.73 -12.56 0.81
C THR A 93 -3.01 -12.20 2.27
N PRO A 94 -3.05 -10.90 2.63
CA PRO A 94 -3.23 -10.50 4.02
C PRO A 94 -4.64 -10.86 4.52
N ALA A 95 -4.74 -11.30 5.79
CA ALA A 95 -6.02 -11.59 6.44
C ALA A 95 -6.74 -10.33 6.95
N HIS A 96 -5.99 -9.23 7.14
CA HIS A 96 -6.50 -7.95 7.61
C HIS A 96 -5.79 -6.83 6.84
N THR A 97 -6.37 -5.63 6.82
CA THR A 97 -5.71 -4.46 6.24
C THR A 97 -4.28 -4.34 6.76
N THR A 98 -3.31 -4.38 5.85
CA THR A 98 -1.88 -4.43 6.17
C THR A 98 -1.13 -3.41 5.31
N THR A 99 -0.28 -2.61 5.95
CA THR A 99 0.67 -1.72 5.26
C THR A 99 2.00 -2.43 5.15
N TYR A 100 2.56 -2.43 3.94
CA TYR A 100 3.87 -2.98 3.61
C TYR A 100 4.83 -1.84 3.30
N THR A 101 6.01 -1.88 3.94
CA THR A 101 7.07 -0.90 3.75
C THR A 101 8.22 -1.54 3.01
N VAL A 102 8.68 -0.91 1.94
CA VAL A 102 9.90 -1.31 1.23
C VAL A 102 11.02 -0.34 1.56
N THR A 103 12.19 -0.88 1.89
CA THR A 103 13.46 -0.14 1.96
C THR A 103 14.27 -0.47 0.74
N VAL A 104 14.65 0.56 -0.02
CA VAL A 104 15.54 0.43 -1.18
C VAL A 104 16.90 1.00 -0.83
N THR A 105 17.96 0.22 -1.09
CA THR A 105 19.35 0.64 -0.90
C THR A 105 20.07 0.62 -2.24
N ASP A 106 20.72 1.72 -2.60
CA ASP A 106 21.51 1.85 -3.81
C ASP A 106 22.95 1.30 -3.64
N ALA A 107 23.75 1.30 -4.70
CA ALA A 107 25.10 0.75 -4.70
C ALA A 107 26.09 1.50 -3.79
N ASN A 108 25.79 2.76 -3.46
CA ASN A 108 26.59 3.56 -2.54
C ASN A 108 26.12 3.42 -1.09
N GLY A 109 25.07 2.63 -0.83
CA GLY A 109 24.50 2.43 0.49
C GLY A 109 23.46 3.47 0.89
N CYS A 110 23.01 4.33 -0.02
CA CYS A 110 21.95 5.29 0.27
C CYS A 110 20.60 4.61 0.26
N THR A 111 19.80 4.88 1.30
CA THR A 111 18.51 4.24 1.51
C THR A 111 17.35 5.21 1.34
N ALA A 112 16.24 4.72 0.80
CA ALA A 112 14.94 5.39 0.85
C ALA A 112 13.84 4.36 1.08
N THR A 113 12.69 4.82 1.53
CA THR A 113 11.55 3.97 1.87
C THR A 113 10.28 4.48 1.24
N ASP A 114 9.38 3.57 0.89
CA ASP A 114 8.00 3.89 0.56
C ASP A 114 7.05 2.80 1.10
N MET A 115 5.76 3.10 1.14
CA MET A 115 4.75 2.21 1.69
C MET A 115 3.57 2.00 0.75
N VAL A 116 2.97 0.82 0.82
CA VAL A 116 1.73 0.47 0.13
C VAL A 116 0.77 -0.20 1.11
N THR A 117 -0.48 0.24 1.12
CA THR A 117 -1.53 -0.33 1.98
C THR A 117 -2.44 -1.26 1.19
N VAL A 118 -2.57 -2.49 1.67
CA VAL A 118 -3.53 -3.47 1.16
C VAL A 118 -4.71 -3.53 2.13
N THR A 119 -5.83 -2.95 1.73
CA THR A 119 -7.10 -2.96 2.48
C THR A 119 -7.86 -4.25 2.18
N VAL A 120 -8.31 -4.92 3.24
CA VAL A 120 -9.05 -6.19 3.14
C VAL A 120 -10.50 -5.97 3.55
N ASP A 121 -11.40 -6.09 2.59
CA ASP A 121 -12.84 -6.02 2.81
C ASP A 121 -13.38 -7.40 3.21
N PRO A 122 -14.17 -7.51 4.29
CA PRO A 122 -14.74 -8.78 4.70
C PRO A 122 -15.71 -9.35 3.66
N ILE A 123 -15.92 -10.67 3.69
CA ILE A 123 -16.87 -11.34 2.79
C ILE A 123 -18.31 -11.04 3.23
N PRO A 124 -19.18 -10.50 2.35
CA PRO A 124 -20.55 -10.19 2.70
C PRO A 124 -21.34 -11.45 3.07
N THR A 125 -22.14 -11.37 4.12
CA THR A 125 -23.06 -12.42 4.54
C THR A 125 -24.50 -11.95 4.48
N VAL A 126 -25.42 -12.88 4.25
CA VAL A 126 -26.86 -12.62 4.20
C VAL A 126 -27.62 -13.77 4.86
N ASP A 127 -28.68 -13.43 5.58
CA ASP A 127 -29.63 -14.35 6.17
C ASP A 127 -31.04 -13.85 5.86
N ALA A 128 -31.88 -14.67 5.23
CA ALA A 128 -33.26 -14.32 4.89
C ALA A 128 -34.21 -14.38 6.10
N GLY A 129 -33.75 -14.89 7.25
CA GLY A 129 -34.58 -15.18 8.41
C GLY A 129 -35.20 -16.58 8.33
N LEU A 130 -36.12 -16.86 9.25
CA LEU A 130 -36.80 -18.14 9.34
C LEU A 130 -37.84 -18.31 8.22
N ASP A 131 -38.09 -19.57 7.84
CA ASP A 131 -39.20 -19.92 6.95
C ASP A 131 -40.54 -19.52 7.59
N ASN A 132 -41.49 -19.08 6.75
CA ASN A 132 -42.81 -18.65 7.19
C ASN A 132 -43.90 -19.43 6.44
N ASP A 133 -44.87 -19.94 7.20
CA ASP A 133 -46.11 -20.50 6.66
C ASP A 133 -47.22 -19.45 6.78
N ILE A 134 -47.85 -19.09 5.67
CA ILE A 134 -48.98 -18.16 5.62
C ILE A 134 -50.13 -18.74 4.79
N CYS A 135 -51.35 -18.27 5.04
CA CYS A 135 -52.49 -18.67 4.22
C CYS A 135 -52.51 -17.91 2.89
N ALA A 136 -53.13 -18.51 1.86
CA ALA A 136 -53.31 -17.85 0.57
C ALA A 136 -54.05 -16.51 0.73
N GLY A 137 -53.47 -15.44 0.17
CA GLY A 137 -53.99 -14.08 0.26
C GLY A 137 -53.50 -13.28 1.48
N GLU A 138 -52.73 -13.88 2.38
CA GLU A 138 -52.04 -13.16 3.45
C GLU A 138 -50.72 -12.55 2.98
N THR A 139 -50.22 -11.56 3.71
CA THR A 139 -48.88 -10.98 3.51
C THR A 139 -47.95 -11.43 4.62
N VAL A 140 -46.65 -11.55 4.33
CA VAL A 140 -45.62 -11.89 5.33
C VAL A 140 -44.63 -10.75 5.48
N GLN A 141 -44.27 -10.44 6.73
CA GLN A 141 -43.12 -9.59 7.02
C GLN A 141 -41.85 -10.45 7.02
N LEU A 142 -40.94 -10.17 6.10
CA LEU A 142 -39.62 -10.76 6.08
C LEU A 142 -38.73 -10.01 7.06
N ASN A 143 -37.75 -10.70 7.66
CA ASN A 143 -36.82 -10.09 8.60
C ASN A 143 -35.41 -10.59 8.30
N GLY A 144 -34.91 -10.18 7.13
CA GLY A 144 -33.56 -10.52 6.71
C GLY A 144 -32.51 -9.74 7.49
N SER A 145 -31.29 -10.24 7.48
CA SER A 145 -30.11 -9.54 8.01
C SER A 145 -28.94 -9.69 7.06
N ILE A 146 -28.02 -8.72 7.11
CA ILE A 146 -26.77 -8.74 6.35
C ILE A 146 -25.60 -8.51 7.29
N GLY A 147 -24.44 -9.02 6.92
CA GLY A 147 -23.20 -8.87 7.67
C GLY A 147 -21.97 -8.91 6.77
N GLY A 148 -20.80 -9.05 7.37
CA GLY A 148 -19.56 -9.27 6.63
C GLY A 148 -19.19 -8.17 5.64
N GLY A 149 -19.58 -6.91 5.89
CA GLY A 149 -19.28 -5.78 5.00
C GLY A 149 -20.37 -5.47 3.97
N ALA A 150 -21.43 -6.27 3.88
CA ALA A 150 -22.60 -5.91 3.10
C ALA A 150 -23.25 -4.61 3.64
N THR A 151 -23.53 -3.67 2.75
CA THR A 151 -24.19 -2.39 3.08
C THR A 151 -25.66 -2.34 2.65
N SER A 152 -26.06 -3.24 1.76
CA SER A 152 -27.44 -3.34 1.26
C SER A 152 -27.74 -4.77 0.81
N ALA A 153 -29.02 -5.13 0.82
CA ALA A 153 -29.54 -6.30 0.14
C ALA A 153 -30.85 -5.96 -0.56
N THR A 154 -31.21 -6.78 -1.54
CA THR A 154 -32.45 -6.65 -2.31
C THR A 154 -33.15 -8.00 -2.34
N TRP A 155 -34.42 -8.02 -1.94
CA TRP A 155 -35.27 -9.18 -2.04
C TRP A 155 -35.62 -9.51 -3.50
N GLY A 156 -35.60 -10.80 -3.81
CA GLY A 156 -36.10 -11.34 -5.06
C GLY A 156 -37.13 -12.44 -4.77
N THR A 157 -38.07 -12.63 -5.69
CA THR A 157 -39.00 -13.76 -5.68
C THR A 157 -38.92 -14.47 -7.03
N SER A 158 -39.06 -15.80 -7.03
CA SER A 158 -39.33 -16.58 -8.24
C SER A 158 -40.81 -16.58 -8.61
N GLY A 159 -41.64 -16.08 -7.70
CA GLY A 159 -43.08 -15.95 -7.81
C GLY A 159 -43.54 -14.72 -8.60
N ASP A 160 -44.85 -14.52 -8.64
CA ASP A 160 -45.49 -13.35 -9.28
C ASP A 160 -46.04 -12.31 -8.27
N GLY A 161 -45.76 -12.51 -6.99
CA GLY A 161 -46.06 -11.56 -5.93
C GLY A 161 -45.22 -10.27 -5.99
N SER A 162 -45.40 -9.43 -4.98
CA SER A 162 -44.74 -8.12 -4.91
C SER A 162 -44.23 -7.79 -3.51
N PHE A 163 -43.13 -7.05 -3.47
CA PHE A 163 -42.59 -6.45 -2.24
C PHE A 163 -43.08 -5.02 -2.11
N ASN A 164 -43.41 -4.58 -0.89
CA ASN A 164 -43.69 -3.18 -0.61
C ASN A 164 -42.47 -2.27 -0.94
N ASN A 165 -41.27 -2.75 -0.62
CA ASN A 165 -39.99 -2.21 -1.05
C ASN A 165 -38.92 -3.32 -0.95
N PRO A 166 -38.39 -3.83 -2.07
CA PRO A 166 -37.44 -4.94 -2.04
C PRO A 166 -36.07 -4.58 -1.43
N ASN A 167 -35.76 -3.30 -1.22
CA ASN A 167 -34.47 -2.86 -0.65
C ASN A 167 -34.52 -2.70 0.89
N LEU A 168 -35.64 -3.02 1.53
CA LEU A 168 -35.75 -3.03 3.00
C LEU A 168 -35.49 -4.45 3.51
N LEU A 169 -34.59 -4.60 4.49
CA LEU A 169 -34.36 -5.90 5.14
C LEU A 169 -35.63 -6.45 5.80
N ASN A 170 -36.53 -5.56 6.24
CA ASN A 170 -37.84 -5.87 6.80
C ASN A 170 -39.00 -5.70 5.80
N ALA A 171 -38.79 -6.04 4.53
CA ALA A 171 -39.81 -5.93 3.49
C ALA A 171 -41.04 -6.80 3.81
N ILE A 172 -42.19 -6.34 3.32
CA ILE A 172 -43.44 -7.12 3.32
C ILE A 172 -43.61 -7.70 1.92
N TYR A 173 -43.74 -9.02 1.84
CA TYR A 173 -44.09 -9.72 0.61
C TYR A 173 -45.59 -10.01 0.57
N THR A 174 -46.21 -9.69 -0.57
CA THR A 174 -47.60 -10.03 -0.90
C THR A 174 -47.57 -11.08 -2.01
N PRO A 175 -47.84 -12.37 -1.72
CA PRO A 175 -47.84 -13.42 -2.72
C PRO A 175 -48.87 -13.17 -3.84
N GLY A 176 -48.49 -13.54 -5.05
CA GLY A 176 -49.36 -13.52 -6.22
C GLY A 176 -50.08 -14.87 -6.44
N PRO A 177 -50.98 -14.94 -7.44
CA PRO A 177 -51.75 -16.14 -7.71
C PRO A 177 -50.93 -17.39 -8.09
N ASN A 178 -49.68 -17.22 -8.53
CA ASN A 178 -48.80 -18.33 -8.91
C ASN A 178 -47.83 -18.76 -7.79
N ASP A 179 -47.99 -18.23 -6.58
CA ASP A 179 -47.14 -18.50 -5.42
C ASP A 179 -47.69 -19.62 -4.49
N ILE A 180 -48.67 -20.40 -4.97
CA ILE A 180 -49.41 -21.45 -4.22
C ILE A 180 -49.03 -22.84 -4.72
#